data_AF-Q2SAW0-F1
#
_entry.id   AF-Q2SAW0-F1
#
_cell.length_a   1.000
_cell.length_b   1.000
_cell.length_c   1.000
_cell.angle_alpha   90.00
_cell.angle_beta   90.00
_cell.angle_gamma   90.00
#
_symmetry.space_group_name_H-M   'P 1'
#
loop_
_entity.id
_entity.type
_entity.pdbx_description
1 polymer ?
#
loop_
_entity_poly.entity_id
_entity_poly.type
_entity_poly.pdbx_seq_one_letter_code
_entity_poly.pdbx_strand_id
1 'polypeptide(L)'
;MYQNRQALALGSLIFLAVAFVAFILLALWGWPKYKIYKMEADGVAALREAEWTKKILIEEAKAKEQASLLQAKAQVTLAEAEGKAMIARAKAEGQADIERAKAAAEANKIIGASLKDNEAYLRYVWIKGLQDGNGERIYIPTEAGLPILEAGKAK
;
A
#
# COMPACT_ATOMS: atom_id res chain seq x y z
N MET A 1 -36.40 89.98 51.03
CA MET A 1 -35.84 88.62 51.14
C MET A 1 -35.44 88.08 49.78
N TYR A 2 -34.30 88.49 49.19
CA TYR A 2 -33.83 87.93 47.91
C TYR A 2 -32.35 88.27 47.65
N GLN A 3 -31.41 87.61 48.35
CA GLN A 3 -29.96 87.79 48.06
C GLN A 3 -29.12 86.49 48.06
N ASN A 4 -29.69 85.32 48.40
CA ASN A 4 -28.87 84.10 48.62
C ASN A 4 -28.88 83.04 47.49
N ARG A 5 -29.66 83.23 46.41
CA ARG A 5 -29.70 82.25 45.29
C ARG A 5 -28.50 82.35 44.35
N GLN A 6 -27.94 83.55 44.15
CA GLN A 6 -26.78 83.74 43.25
C GLN A 6 -25.46 83.29 43.91
N ALA A 7 -25.31 83.46 45.23
CA ALA A 7 -24.15 82.98 45.98
C ALA A 7 -24.07 81.44 46.02
N LEU A 8 -25.21 80.75 46.20
CA LEU A 8 -25.28 79.29 46.13
C LEU A 8 -24.96 78.75 44.72
N ALA A 9 -25.42 79.42 43.67
CA ALA A 9 -25.14 79.03 42.29
C ALA A 9 -23.66 79.16 41.92
N LEU A 10 -22.99 80.26 42.32
CA LEU A 10 -21.56 80.48 42.09
C LEU A 10 -20.69 79.45 42.82
N GLY A 11 -21.02 79.12 44.08
CA GLY A 11 -20.30 78.09 44.83
C GLY A 11 -20.40 76.69 44.20
N SER A 12 -21.58 76.32 43.68
CA SER A 12 -21.78 75.03 43.02
C SER A 12 -21.01 74.89 41.69
N LEU A 13 -20.90 75.98 40.93
CA LEU A 13 -20.15 76.03 39.67
C LEU A 13 -18.64 75.85 39.90
N ILE A 14 -18.10 76.51 40.93
CA ILE A 14 -16.68 76.38 41.31
C ILE A 14 -16.39 74.95 41.77
N PHE A 15 -17.27 74.35 42.57
CA PHE A 15 -17.12 72.96 43.01
C PHE A 15 -17.11 71.97 41.83
N LEU A 16 -18.03 72.12 40.87
CA LEU A 16 -18.05 71.29 39.66
C LEU A 16 -16.79 71.45 38.81
N ALA A 17 -16.29 72.67 38.66
CA ALA A 17 -15.05 72.93 37.93
C ALA A 17 -13.84 72.26 38.61
N VAL A 18 -13.75 72.34 39.94
CA VAL A 18 -12.68 71.69 40.72
C VAL A 18 -12.80 70.16 40.66
N ALA A 19 -14.02 69.61 40.76
CA ALA A 19 -14.26 68.18 40.63
C ALA A 19 -13.89 67.66 39.24
N PHE A 20 -14.18 68.43 38.18
CA PHE A 20 -13.82 68.09 36.81
C PHE A 20 -12.29 68.10 36.60
N VAL A 21 -11.58 69.10 37.14
CA VAL A 21 -10.13 69.15 37.09
C VAL A 21 -9.51 67.99 37.88
N ALA A 22 -10.04 67.66 39.05
CA ALA A 22 -9.60 66.51 39.84
C ALA A 22 -9.81 65.18 39.08
N PHE A 23 -10.93 65.03 38.38
CA PHE A 23 -11.19 63.88 37.52
C PHE A 23 -10.19 63.76 36.37
N ILE A 24 -9.87 64.89 35.71
CA ILE A 24 -8.85 64.93 34.65
C ILE A 24 -7.47 64.53 35.19
N LEU A 25 -7.08 65.02 36.37
CA LEU A 25 -5.80 64.67 36.99
C LEU A 25 -5.72 63.17 37.35
N LEU A 26 -6.79 62.59 37.88
CA LEU A 26 -6.87 61.15 38.14
C LEU A 26 -6.82 60.33 36.85
N ALA A 27 -7.51 60.77 35.79
CA ALA A 27 -7.48 60.11 34.49
C ALA A 27 -6.09 60.17 33.86
N LEU A 28 -5.42 61.32 33.91
CA LEU A 28 -4.05 61.50 33.41
C LEU A 28 -3.03 60.66 34.19
N TRP A 29 -3.26 60.43 35.49
CA TRP A 29 -2.39 59.58 36.30
C TRP A 29 -2.64 58.07 36.06
N GLY A 30 -3.89 57.64 35.88
CA GLY A 30 -4.26 56.24 35.67
C GLY A 30 -4.00 55.71 34.25
N TRP A 31 -4.16 56.56 33.23
CA TRP A 31 -3.99 56.20 31.82
C TRP A 31 -2.62 55.57 31.46
N PRO A 32 -1.46 56.13 31.85
CA PRO A 32 -0.16 55.55 31.52
C PRO A 32 0.06 54.19 32.19
N LYS A 33 -0.46 53.99 33.41
CA LYS A 33 -0.37 52.71 34.13
C LYS A 33 -1.21 51.62 33.46
N TYR A 34 -2.42 51.94 33.03
CA TYR A 34 -3.29 51.01 32.30
C TYR A 34 -2.68 50.57 30.97
N LYS A 35 -2.08 51.52 30.22
CA LYS A 35 -1.42 51.22 28.94
C LYS A 35 -0.28 50.21 29.08
N ILE A 36 0.54 50.33 30.12
CA ILE A 36 1.66 49.40 30.38
C ILE A 36 1.15 48.01 30.74
N TYR A 37 0.19 47.91 31.66
CA TYR A 37 -0.40 46.62 32.05
C TYR A 37 -1.00 45.88 30.84
N LYS A 38 -1.72 46.61 29.99
CA LYS A 38 -2.28 46.03 28.77
C LYS A 38 -1.17 45.54 27.81
N MET A 39 -0.13 46.33 27.62
CA MET A 39 0.99 45.95 26.74
C MET A 39 1.75 44.71 27.26
N GLU A 40 1.90 44.59 28.58
CA GLU A 40 2.51 43.40 29.20
C GLU A 40 1.60 42.17 29.07
N ALA A 41 0.30 42.32 29.32
CA ALA A 41 -0.69 41.25 29.14
C ALA A 41 -0.75 40.77 27.68
N ASP A 42 -0.74 41.69 26.72
CA ASP A 42 -0.74 41.41 25.29
C ASP A 42 0.56 40.69 24.87
N GLY A 43 1.73 41.13 25.37
CA GLY A 43 3.01 40.48 25.11
C GLY A 43 3.08 39.05 25.67
N VAL A 44 2.58 38.83 26.88
CA VAL A 44 2.49 37.50 27.50
C VAL A 44 1.51 36.59 26.74
N ALA A 45 0.39 37.14 26.25
CA ALA A 45 -0.56 36.40 25.42
C ALA A 45 0.07 35.98 24.10
N ALA A 46 0.79 36.88 23.42
CA ALA A 46 1.46 36.60 22.15
C ALA A 46 2.58 35.55 22.30
N LEU A 47 3.36 35.60 23.38
CA LEU A 47 4.38 34.59 23.67
C LEU A 47 3.76 33.21 23.89
N ARG A 48 2.68 33.15 24.69
CA ARG A 48 1.95 31.89 24.91
C ARG A 48 1.39 31.35 23.60
N GLU A 49 0.76 32.18 22.78
CA GLU A 49 0.23 31.75 21.50
C GLU A 49 1.34 31.15 20.61
N ALA A 50 2.48 31.82 20.49
CA ALA A 50 3.61 31.30 19.73
C ALA A 50 4.15 29.96 20.26
N GLU A 51 4.25 29.80 21.58
CA GLU A 51 4.65 28.53 22.22
C GLU A 51 3.64 27.41 21.93
N TRP A 52 2.35 27.71 22.03
CA TRP A 52 1.27 26.75 21.75
C TRP A 52 1.23 26.36 20.28
N THR A 53 1.33 27.33 19.36
CA THR A 53 1.40 27.07 17.91
C THR A 53 2.59 26.18 17.58
N LYS A 54 3.77 26.45 18.16
CA LYS A 54 4.95 25.60 17.96
C LYS A 54 4.72 24.18 18.49
N LYS A 55 4.09 24.04 19.65
CA LYS A 55 3.76 22.72 20.21
C LYS A 55 2.79 21.95 19.32
N ILE A 56 1.75 22.61 18.80
CA ILE A 56 0.79 22.02 17.86
C ILE A 56 1.53 21.51 16.62
N LEU A 57 2.40 22.33 16.02
CA LEU A 57 3.18 21.94 14.84
C LEU A 57 4.09 20.74 15.11
N ILE A 58 4.73 20.69 16.28
CA ILE A 58 5.59 19.55 16.67
C ILE A 58 4.76 18.28 16.85
N GLU A 59 3.63 18.36 17.55
CA GLU A 59 2.76 17.21 17.78
C GLU A 59 2.10 16.73 16.48
N GLU A 60 1.72 17.64 15.60
CA GLU A 60 1.22 17.31 14.27
C GLU A 60 2.31 16.63 13.42
N ALA A 61 3.53 17.17 13.42
CA ALA A 61 4.66 16.56 12.72
C ALA A 61 4.96 15.15 13.25
N LYS A 62 4.95 14.95 14.58
CA LYS A 62 5.11 13.64 15.20
C LYS A 62 3.97 12.69 14.84
N ALA A 63 2.72 13.15 14.88
CA ALA A 63 1.57 12.34 14.51
C ALA A 63 1.66 11.90 13.04
N LYS A 64 2.12 12.80 12.15
CA LYS A 64 2.34 12.50 10.74
C LYS A 64 3.49 11.52 10.53
N GLU A 65 4.60 11.66 11.25
CA GLU A 65 5.71 10.71 11.24
C GLU A 65 5.26 9.32 11.71
N GLN A 66 4.56 9.25 12.84
CA GLN A 66 4.00 8.01 13.37
C GLN A 66 3.02 7.36 12.39
N ALA A 67 2.15 8.15 11.76
CA ALA A 67 1.25 7.66 10.71
C ALA A 67 2.05 7.08 9.52
N SER A 68 3.08 7.77 9.05
CA SER A 68 3.95 7.30 7.97
C SER A 68 4.70 6.02 8.33
N LEU A 69 5.20 5.90 9.56
CA LEU A 69 5.88 4.70 10.05
C LEU A 69 4.93 3.51 10.15
N LEU A 70 3.71 3.73 10.65
CA LEU A 70 2.68 2.69 10.71
C LEU A 70 2.28 2.23 9.30
N GLN A 71 2.13 3.15 8.36
CA GLN A 71 1.88 2.82 6.96
C GLN A 71 3.04 2.02 6.33
N ALA A 72 4.28 2.44 6.56
CA ALA A 72 5.46 1.72 6.08
C ALA A 72 5.54 0.31 6.67
N LYS A 73 5.29 0.18 7.99
CA LYS A 73 5.24 -1.12 8.67
C LYS A 73 4.14 -2.01 8.09
N ALA A 74 2.95 -1.47 7.85
CA ALA A 74 1.85 -2.22 7.24
C ALA A 74 2.23 -2.73 5.84
N GLN A 75 2.86 -1.90 5.01
CA GLN A 75 3.35 -2.30 3.69
C GLN A 75 4.40 -3.41 3.76
N VAL A 76 5.37 -3.32 4.68
CA VAL A 76 6.38 -4.37 4.88
C VAL A 76 5.73 -5.67 5.33
N THR A 77 4.80 -5.63 6.28
CA THR A 77 4.09 -6.84 6.72
C THR A 77 3.27 -7.49 5.62
N LEU A 78 2.66 -6.68 4.75
CA LEU A 78 1.92 -7.17 3.59
C LEU A 78 2.87 -7.84 2.59
N ALA A 79 3.97 -7.16 2.24
CA ALA A 79 4.98 -7.69 1.33
C ALA A 79 5.63 -8.99 1.84
N GLU A 80 5.90 -9.07 3.14
CA GLU A 80 6.38 -10.31 3.77
C GLU A 80 5.36 -11.44 3.70
N ALA A 81 4.08 -11.14 3.94
CA ALA A 81 3.01 -12.12 3.84
C ALA A 81 2.84 -12.62 2.40
N GLU A 82 2.87 -11.72 1.42
CA GLU A 82 2.83 -12.04 -0.01
C GLU A 82 4.04 -12.86 -0.44
N GLY A 83 5.25 -12.51 -0.01
CA GLY A 83 6.45 -13.28 -0.28
C GLY A 83 6.39 -14.69 0.29
N LYS A 84 5.91 -14.84 1.53
CA LYS A 84 5.68 -16.17 2.15
C LYS A 84 4.63 -16.97 1.40
N ALA A 85 3.53 -16.34 0.98
CA ALA A 85 2.48 -16.98 0.20
C ALA A 85 2.99 -17.44 -1.17
N MET A 86 3.81 -16.64 -1.85
CA MET A 86 4.42 -16.98 -3.14
C MET A 86 5.36 -18.18 -3.01
N ILE A 87 6.20 -18.23 -1.97
CA ILE A 87 7.09 -19.38 -1.73
C ILE A 87 6.29 -20.64 -1.44
N ALA A 88 5.25 -20.55 -0.60
CA ALA A 88 4.37 -21.67 -0.29
C ALA A 88 3.67 -22.19 -1.56
N ARG A 89 3.17 -21.28 -2.40
CA ARG A 89 2.56 -21.61 -3.69
C ARG A 89 3.54 -22.29 -4.64
N ALA A 90 4.72 -21.71 -4.85
CA ALA A 90 5.75 -22.28 -5.72
C ALA A 90 6.18 -23.68 -5.25
N LYS A 91 6.27 -23.89 -3.92
CA LYS A 91 6.57 -25.20 -3.34
C LYS A 91 5.45 -26.20 -3.60
N ALA A 92 4.19 -25.81 -3.44
CA ALA A 92 3.03 -26.66 -3.70
C ALA A 92 2.92 -27.03 -5.19
N GLU A 93 3.14 -26.07 -6.09
CA GLU A 93 3.17 -26.30 -7.54
C GLU A 93 4.32 -27.25 -7.92
N GLY A 94 5.53 -27.02 -7.41
CA GLY A 94 6.67 -27.91 -7.65
C GLY A 94 6.44 -29.33 -7.12
N GLN A 95 5.81 -29.49 -5.95
CA GLN A 95 5.43 -30.80 -5.42
C GLN A 95 4.38 -31.49 -6.30
N ALA A 96 3.38 -30.74 -6.78
CA ALA A 96 2.37 -31.27 -7.68
C ALA A 96 2.99 -31.74 -9.01
N ASP A 97 3.95 -30.99 -9.56
CA ASP A 97 4.63 -31.35 -10.80
C ASP A 97 5.50 -32.60 -10.63
N ILE A 98 6.19 -32.75 -9.50
CA ILE A 98 6.93 -33.97 -9.17
C ILE A 98 5.99 -35.18 -9.11
N GLU A 99 4.84 -35.04 -8.46
CA GLU A 99 3.86 -36.13 -8.34
C GLU A 99 3.27 -36.52 -9.70
N ARG A 100 2.94 -35.53 -10.55
CA ARG A 100 2.52 -35.78 -11.93
C ARG A 100 3.60 -36.49 -12.74
N ALA A 101 4.86 -36.06 -12.61
CA ALA A 101 5.97 -36.69 -13.32
C ALA A 101 6.20 -38.14 -12.87
N LYS A 102 6.08 -38.43 -11.57
CA LYS A 102 6.13 -39.80 -11.03
C LYS A 102 5.00 -40.66 -11.57
N ALA A 103 3.77 -40.17 -11.50
CA ALA A 103 2.59 -40.88 -12.01
C ALA A 103 2.73 -41.20 -13.51
N ALA A 104 3.22 -40.24 -14.30
CA ALA A 104 3.50 -40.46 -15.73
C ALA A 104 4.60 -41.50 -15.95
N ALA A 105 5.68 -41.46 -15.16
CA ALA A 105 6.76 -42.44 -15.25
C ALA A 105 6.29 -43.86 -14.88
N GLU A 106 5.47 -44.00 -13.84
CA GLU A 106 4.87 -45.28 -13.44
C GLU A 106 3.91 -45.80 -14.50
N ALA A 107 3.05 -44.95 -15.06
CA ALA A 107 2.17 -45.31 -16.18
C ALA A 107 2.99 -45.80 -17.39
N ASN A 108 4.03 -45.07 -17.77
CA ASN A 108 4.92 -45.47 -18.87
C ASN A 108 5.64 -46.79 -18.59
N LYS A 109 6.05 -47.03 -17.34
CA LYS A 109 6.66 -48.30 -16.93
C LYS A 109 5.67 -49.47 -17.07
N ILE A 110 4.42 -49.28 -16.63
CA ILE A 110 3.36 -50.29 -16.74
C ILE A 110 3.05 -50.59 -18.21
N ILE A 111 2.90 -49.56 -19.03
CA ILE A 111 2.68 -49.70 -20.48
C ILE A 111 3.88 -50.41 -21.12
N GLY A 112 5.11 -49.98 -20.85
CA GLY A 112 6.30 -50.63 -21.40
C GLY A 112 6.40 -52.10 -21.02
N ALA A 113 6.07 -52.46 -19.78
CA ALA A 113 6.02 -53.84 -19.32
C ALA A 113 4.91 -54.66 -19.99
N SER A 114 3.71 -54.09 -20.20
CA SER A 114 2.59 -54.80 -20.83
C SER A 114 2.81 -55.05 -22.33
N LEU A 115 3.68 -54.25 -22.97
CA LEU A 115 4.01 -54.39 -24.39
C LEU A 115 5.17 -55.37 -24.66
N LYS A 116 6.07 -55.59 -23.70
CA LYS A 116 7.38 -56.25 -23.93
C LYS A 116 7.27 -57.68 -24.48
N ASP A 117 6.23 -58.42 -24.11
CA ASP A 117 6.02 -59.82 -24.49
C ASP A 117 4.65 -60.05 -25.15
N ASN A 118 4.05 -59.00 -25.73
CA ASN A 118 2.70 -59.07 -26.30
C ASN A 118 2.67 -58.66 -27.79
N GLU A 119 3.34 -59.46 -28.62
CA GLU A 119 3.50 -59.18 -30.04
C GLU A 119 2.16 -59.17 -30.81
N ALA A 120 1.20 -60.01 -30.42
CA ALA A 120 -0.14 -60.03 -31.01
C ALA A 120 -0.89 -58.71 -30.76
N TYR A 121 -0.79 -58.15 -29.55
CA TYR A 121 -1.38 -56.85 -29.23
C TYR A 121 -0.70 -55.70 -29.97
N LEU A 122 0.63 -55.69 -30.06
CA LEU A 122 1.38 -54.70 -30.85
C LEU A 122 0.96 -54.72 -32.33
N ARG A 123 0.82 -55.92 -32.91
CA ARG A 123 0.34 -56.11 -34.29
C ARG A 123 -1.09 -55.60 -34.46
N TYR A 124 -1.98 -55.87 -33.50
CA TYR A 124 -3.35 -55.35 -33.49
C TYR A 124 -3.39 -53.81 -33.42
N VAL A 125 -2.65 -53.19 -32.50
CA VAL A 125 -2.57 -51.72 -32.36
C VAL A 125 -2.03 -51.08 -33.64
N TRP A 126 -1.01 -51.68 -34.27
CA TRP A 126 -0.45 -51.23 -35.54
C TRP A 126 -1.47 -51.28 -36.68
N ILE A 127 -2.18 -52.40 -36.85
CA ILE A 127 -3.23 -52.55 -37.88
C ILE A 127 -4.35 -51.55 -37.65
N LYS A 128 -4.77 -51.34 -36.39
CA LYS A 128 -5.80 -50.36 -36.04
C LYS A 128 -5.36 -48.93 -36.37
N GLY A 129 -4.11 -48.57 -36.06
CA GLY A 129 -3.55 -47.25 -36.40
C GLY A 129 -3.46 -47.00 -37.92
N LEU A 130 -3.26 -48.04 -38.72
CA LEU A 130 -3.33 -47.97 -40.18
C LEU A 130 -4.77 -47.75 -40.69
N GLN A 131 -5.77 -48.30 -39.99
CA GLN A 131 -7.20 -48.11 -40.31
C GLN A 131 -7.71 -46.71 -39.95
N ASP A 132 -7.23 -46.11 -38.85
CA ASP A 132 -7.65 -44.79 -38.37
C ASP A 132 -7.08 -43.62 -39.21
N GLY A 133 -6.30 -43.90 -40.26
CA GLY A 133 -6.17 -42.99 -41.42
C GLY A 133 -5.05 -41.97 -41.41
N ASN A 134 -4.11 -41.99 -40.45
CA ASN A 134 -2.96 -41.06 -40.42
C ASN A 134 -1.64 -41.72 -40.89
N GLY A 135 -1.73 -42.65 -41.83
CA GLY A 135 -0.60 -43.42 -42.37
C GLY A 135 0.35 -42.57 -43.21
N GLU A 136 1.17 -41.75 -42.56
CA GLU A 136 2.40 -41.26 -43.17
C GLU A 136 3.27 -42.48 -43.46
N ARG A 137 3.38 -42.85 -44.74
CA ARG A 137 4.18 -43.97 -45.20
C ARG A 137 5.66 -43.67 -44.93
N ILE A 138 6.15 -44.02 -43.73
CA ILE A 138 7.58 -43.98 -43.43
C ILE A 138 8.23 -45.16 -44.15
N TYR A 139 8.84 -44.86 -45.29
CA TYR A 139 9.66 -45.81 -46.05
C TYR A 139 10.91 -46.13 -45.22
N ILE A 140 10.96 -47.32 -44.64
CA ILE A 140 12.20 -47.87 -44.07
C ILE A 140 12.88 -48.61 -45.24
N PRO A 141 14.02 -48.12 -45.77
CA PRO A 141 14.72 -48.83 -46.81
C PRO A 141 15.22 -50.16 -46.24
N THR A 142 14.66 -51.27 -46.70
CA THR A 142 15.36 -52.55 -46.65
C THR A 142 16.40 -52.53 -47.78
N GLU A 143 17.66 -52.86 -47.46
CA GLU A 143 18.78 -52.87 -48.43
C GLU A 143 18.69 -53.99 -49.48
N ALA A 144 17.50 -54.31 -49.98
CA ALA A 144 17.34 -55.21 -51.13
C ALA A 144 16.02 -54.95 -51.87
N GLY A 145 15.73 -53.68 -52.16
CA GLY A 145 14.58 -53.22 -52.94
C GLY A 145 14.56 -53.66 -54.41
N LEU A 146 14.75 -54.94 -54.69
CA LEU A 146 14.55 -55.54 -56.01
C LEU A 146 13.70 -56.82 -55.88
N PRO A 147 12.53 -56.87 -56.51
CA PRO A 147 11.75 -58.10 -56.63
C PRO A 147 12.60 -59.18 -57.33
N ILE A 148 12.65 -60.38 -56.77
CA ILE A 148 13.18 -61.55 -57.47
C ILE A 148 12.25 -61.82 -58.66
N LEU A 149 12.72 -61.48 -59.85
CA LEU A 149 12.09 -61.88 -61.10
C LEU A 149 12.89 -63.06 -61.65
N GLU A 150 12.39 -64.26 -61.39
CA GLU A 150 12.76 -65.41 -62.21
C GLU A 150 12.46 -65.08 -63.68
N ALA A 151 13.49 -64.99 -64.52
CA ALA A 151 13.38 -65.03 -65.96
C ALA A 151 14.70 -65.54 -66.53
N GLY A 152 14.70 -66.79 -66.98
CA GLY A 152 15.88 -67.47 -67.50
C GLY A 152 16.36 -66.93 -68.85
N LYS A 153 17.60 -67.30 -69.19
CA LYS A 153 17.94 -68.21 -70.30
C LYS A 153 19.44 -68.15 -70.60
N ALA A 154 20.03 -69.35 -70.59
CA ALA A 154 21.04 -69.86 -71.52
C ALA A 154 21.98 -68.87 -72.24
N LYS A 155 23.27 -68.90 -71.89
CA LYS A 155 24.30 -69.59 -72.68
C LYS A 155 25.55 -69.83 -71.84
#